data_AF-A0A0Q6VWX6-F1
#
_entry.id   AF-A0A0Q6VWX6-F1
#
_cell.length_a   1.000
_cell.length_b   1.000
_cell.length_c   1.000
_cell.angle_alpha   90.00
_cell.angle_beta   90.00
_cell.angle_gamma   90.00
#
_symmetry.space_group_name_H-M   'P 1'
#
loop_
_entity.id
_entity.type
_entity.pdbx_description
1 polymer ?
#
loop_
_entity_poly.entity_id
_entity_poly.type
_entity_poly.pdbx_seq_one_letter_code
_entity_poly.pdbx_strand_id
1 'polypeptide(L)'
;MATIGTFTSNRVENPSDKGPHFRIYAAGAVELGAAWQKHSEQTGRDYLSVKLDDPSFPAPIYATLTEVEGEKELQLIWSRPNRD
;
A
#
# COMPACT_ATOMS: atom_id res chain seq x y z
N MET A 1 5.66 11.79 11.83
CA MET A 1 4.21 11.99 11.56
C MET A 1 3.91 11.39 10.20
N ALA A 2 3.10 10.33 10.13
CA ALA A 2 2.66 9.76 8.85
C ALA A 2 1.52 10.65 8.32
N THR A 3 1.69 11.21 7.13
CA THR A 3 0.59 11.90 6.43
C THR A 3 -0.32 10.84 5.84
N ILE A 4 -1.59 10.85 6.25
CA ILE A 4 -2.65 10.05 5.65
C ILE A 4 -3.08 10.81 4.39
N GLY A 5 -2.72 10.28 3.23
CA GLY A 5 -3.23 10.74 1.94
C GLY A 5 -4.42 9.87 1.53
N THR A 6 -5.35 10.42 0.76
CA THR A 6 -6.36 9.62 0.08
C THR A 6 -5.70 8.98 -1.15
N PHE A 7 -5.77 7.65 -1.24
CA PHE A 7 -5.22 6.87 -2.36
C PHE A 7 -6.32 5.98 -2.93
N THR A 8 -6.28 5.77 -4.25
CA THR A 8 -7.22 4.89 -4.94
C THR A 8 -6.51 3.58 -5.25
N SER A 9 -7.03 2.46 -4.77
CA SER A 9 -6.50 1.13 -5.08
C SER A 9 -7.36 0.45 -6.15
N ASN A 10 -6.77 0.08 -7.29
CA ASN A 10 -7.44 -0.76 -8.27
C ASN A 10 -7.04 -2.22 -8.07
N ARG A 11 -8.05 -3.11 -8.02
CA ARG A 11 -7.83 -4.55 -7.94
C ARG A 11 -7.32 -5.07 -9.28
N VAL A 12 -6.27 -5.90 -9.24
CA VAL A 12 -5.79 -6.62 -10.40
C VAL A 12 -6.63 -7.88 -10.55
N GLU A 13 -7.31 -8.02 -11.68
CA GLU A 13 -8.27 -9.10 -11.95
C GLU A 13 -7.58 -10.46 -12.14
N ASN A 14 -6.31 -10.44 -12.58
CA ASN A 14 -5.47 -11.62 -12.81
C ASN A 14 -4.06 -11.37 -12.26
N PRO A 15 -3.86 -11.41 -10.93
CA PRO A 15 -2.52 -11.32 -10.37
C PRO A 15 -1.73 -12.57 -10.82
N SER A 16 -0.52 -12.37 -11.36
CA SER A 16 0.42 -13.50 -11.47
C SER A 16 0.73 -14.05 -10.06
N ASP A 17 1.18 -15.31 -9.94
CA ASP A 17 1.59 -15.92 -8.66
C ASP A 17 2.56 -15.05 -7.83
N LYS A 18 3.39 -14.24 -8.50
CA LYS A 18 4.30 -13.26 -7.88
C LYS A 18 3.92 -11.80 -8.16
N GLY A 19 2.82 -11.60 -8.86
CA GLY A 19 2.32 -10.29 -9.28
C GLY A 19 1.61 -9.53 -8.17
N PRO A 20 1.41 -8.22 -8.35
CA PRO A 20 0.65 -7.40 -7.42
C PRO A 20 -0.84 -7.74 -7.51
N HIS A 21 -1.50 -7.81 -6.35
CA HIS A 21 -2.96 -8.02 -6.25
C HIS A 21 -3.73 -6.72 -6.44
N PHE A 22 -3.11 -5.61 -6.07
CA PHE A 22 -3.68 -4.27 -6.16
C PHE A 22 -2.63 -3.29 -6.67
N ARG A 23 -3.05 -2.30 -7.43
CA ARG A 23 -2.21 -1.16 -7.84
C ARG A 23 -2.67 0.08 -7.09
N ILE A 24 -1.71 0.83 -6.55
CA ILE A 24 -1.96 2.00 -5.71
C ILE A 24 -1.71 3.26 -6.54
N TYR A 25 -2.73 4.10 -6.64
CA TYR A 25 -2.70 5.37 -7.33
C TYR A 25 -2.85 6.52 -6.34
N ALA A 26 -2.04 7.55 -6.50
CA ALA A 26 -2.22 8.82 -5.78
C ALA A 26 -3.19 9.75 -6.52
N ALA A 27 -3.57 10.83 -5.83
CA ALA A 27 -4.24 11.97 -6.43
C ALA A 27 -3.57 12.37 -7.75
N GLY A 28 -4.35 12.36 -8.84
CA GLY A 28 -3.85 12.60 -10.20
C GLY A 28 -3.56 11.35 -11.03
N ALA A 29 -4.03 10.15 -10.61
CA ALA A 29 -3.85 8.88 -11.34
C ALA A 29 -2.39 8.46 -11.55
N VAL A 30 -1.49 8.97 -10.71
CA VAL A 30 -0.07 8.58 -10.71
C VAL A 30 0.05 7.24 -10.00
N GLU A 31 0.59 6.24 -10.70
CA GLU A 31 0.92 4.94 -10.10
C GLU A 31 2.07 5.12 -9.12
N LEU A 32 1.79 5.07 -7.82
CA LEU A 32 2.84 5.14 -6.79
C LEU A 32 3.45 3.77 -6.53
N GLY A 33 2.70 2.70 -6.80
CA GLY A 33 3.21 1.35 -6.65
C GLY A 33 2.13 0.28 -6.57
N ALA A 34 2.44 -0.76 -5.81
CA ALA A 34 1.72 -2.02 -5.83
C ALA A 34 1.45 -2.53 -4.42
N ALA A 35 0.40 -3.33 -4.30
CA ALA A 35 0.01 -3.97 -3.05
C ALA A 35 -0.29 -5.47 -3.25
N TRP A 36 0.06 -6.24 -2.24
CA TRP A 36 -0.09 -7.68 -2.16
C TRP A 36 -0.91 -8.01 -0.93
N GLN A 37 -1.97 -8.78 -1.12
CA GLN A 37 -2.74 -9.29 -0.01
C GLN A 37 -1.92 -10.35 0.72
N LYS A 38 -1.72 -10.13 2.02
CA LYS A 38 -1.03 -11.06 2.89
C LYS A 38 -1.88 -11.35 4.11
N HIS A 39 -1.81 -12.59 4.55
CA HIS A 39 -2.41 -13.02 5.80
C HIS A 39 -1.31 -13.05 6.87
N SER A 40 -1.57 -12.42 8.02
CA SER A 40 -0.64 -12.47 9.14
C SER A 40 -0.97 -13.67 10.01
N GLU A 41 -0.13 -14.70 10.00
CA GLU A 41 -0.29 -15.86 10.90
C GLU A 41 -0.15 -15.46 12.38
N GLN A 42 0.59 -14.38 12.66
CA GLN A 42 0.90 -13.93 14.01
C GLN A 42 -0.24 -13.12 14.66
N THR A 43 -1.00 -12.38 13.85
CA THR A 43 -2.13 -11.55 14.34
C THR A 43 -3.49 -12.08 13.88
N GLY A 44 -3.51 -13.08 13.00
CA GLY A 44 -4.73 -13.64 12.39
C GLY A 44 -5.49 -12.66 11.51
N ARG A 45 -4.88 -11.51 11.17
CA ARG A 45 -5.52 -10.44 10.40
C ARG A 45 -4.97 -10.38 8.99
N ASP A 46 -5.86 -10.14 8.04
CA ASP A 46 -5.50 -9.82 6.67
C ASP A 46 -4.96 -8.39 6.62
N TYR A 47 -3.83 -8.22 5.93
CA TYR A 47 -3.23 -6.92 5.68
C TYR A 47 -2.76 -6.85 4.24
N LEU A 48 -2.78 -5.65 3.68
CA LEU A 48 -2.29 -5.40 2.33
C LEU A 48 -0.86 -4.86 2.46
N SER A 49 0.13 -5.66 2.09
CA SER A 49 1.53 -5.23 2.01
C SER A 49 1.69 -4.37 0.77
N VAL A 50 2.13 -3.12 0.93
CA VAL A 50 2.31 -2.17 -0.17
C VAL A 50 3.78 -1.86 -0.36
N LYS A 51 4.20 -1.76 -1.62
CA LYS A 51 5.51 -1.22 -2.00
C LYS A 51 5.27 -0.06 -2.96
N LEU A 52 5.69 1.13 -2.54
CA LEU A 52 5.71 2.33 -3.36
C LEU A 52 7.14 2.53 -3.88
N ASP A 53 7.30 2.40 -5.18
CA ASP A 53 8.58 2.42 -5.88
C ASP A 53 8.44 3.43 -7.01
N ASP A 54 8.49 4.70 -6.65
CA ASP A 54 8.39 5.82 -7.60
C ASP A 54 9.73 6.56 -7.62
N PRO A 55 10.27 6.94 -8.80
CA PRO A 55 11.54 7.64 -8.91
C PRO A 55 11.56 9.02 -8.24
N SER A 56 10.40 9.61 -7.91
CA SER A 56 10.31 10.83 -7.11
C SER A 56 10.60 10.57 -5.63
N PHE A 57 10.53 9.30 -5.17
CA PHE A 57 10.93 8.93 -3.83
C PHE A 57 12.44 8.66 -3.77
N PRO A 58 13.13 9.16 -2.72
CA PRO A 58 14.56 8.93 -2.55
C PRO A 58 14.94 7.47 -2.29
N ALA A 59 13.96 6.65 -1.87
CA ALA A 59 14.09 5.23 -1.65
C ALA A 59 12.69 4.57 -1.76
N PRO A 60 12.60 3.27 -2.07
CA PRO A 60 11.34 2.54 -2.03
C PRO A 60 10.70 2.60 -0.64
N ILE A 61 9.41 2.87 -0.59
CA ILE A 61 8.63 2.93 0.66
C ILE A 61 7.83 1.65 0.80
N TYR A 62 8.02 0.96 1.91
CA TYR A 62 7.19 -0.17 2.30
C TYR A 62 6.10 0.32 3.25
N ALA A 63 4.86 0.00 2.90
CA ALA A 63 3.69 0.42 3.62
C ALA A 63 2.76 -0.77 3.87
N THR A 64 1.83 -0.60 4.80
CA THR A 64 0.82 -1.59 5.15
C THR A 64 -0.54 -0.90 5.09
N LEU A 65 -1.39 -1.37 4.19
CA LEU A 65 -2.78 -0.96 4.08
C LEU A 65 -3.61 -1.85 5.03
N THR A 66 -4.37 -1.22 5.90
CA THR A 66 -5.34 -1.86 6.79
C THR A 66 -6.69 -1.19 6.62
N GLU A 67 -7.75 -1.99 6.58
CA GLU A 67 -9.11 -1.47 6.65
C GLU A 67 -9.32 -0.82 8.03
N VAL A 68 -9.87 0.41 8.04
CA VAL A 68 -10.32 1.05 9.28
C VAL A 68 -11.79 0.69 9.46
N GLU A 69 -12.10 0.13 10.62
CA GLU A 69 -13.44 -0.36 10.93
C GLU A 69 -14.46 0.81 10.89
N GLY A 70 -15.33 0.82 9.87
CA GLY A 70 -16.37 1.83 9.69
C GLY A 70 -16.21 2.73 8.46
N GLU A 71 -15.09 2.66 7.75
CA GLU A 71 -14.80 3.50 6.57
C GLU A 71 -14.51 2.62 5.35
N LYS A 72 -14.97 3.02 4.16
CA LYS A 72 -14.54 2.39 2.88
C LYS A 72 -13.10 2.75 2.51
N GLU A 73 -12.41 3.45 3.40
CA GLU A 73 -11.10 4.03 3.21
C GLU A 73 -10.06 3.10 3.82
N LEU A 74 -9.04 2.77 3.03
CA LEU A 74 -7.94 1.95 3.50
C LEU A 74 -6.88 2.86 4.11
N GLN A 75 -6.48 2.59 5.35
CA GLN A 75 -5.43 3.34 6.01
C GLN A 75 -4.06 2.80 5.60
N LEU A 76 -3.28 3.66 4.95
CA LEU A 76 -1.89 3.40 4.60
C LEU A 76 -0.98 3.76 5.78
N ILE A 77 -0.42 2.75 6.43
CA ILE A 77 0.60 2.91 7.47
C ILE A 77 1.97 2.77 6.82
N TRP A 78 2.77 3.82 6.88
CA TRP A 78 4.12 3.82 6.32
C TRP A 78 5.05 4.62 7.22
N SER A 79 6.31 4.21 7.26
CA SER A 79 7.36 4.95 7.96
C SER A 79 8.43 5.32 6.96
N ARG A 80 8.80 6.60 6.90
CA ARG A 80 10.00 7.00 6.16
C ARG A 80 11.21 6.55 6.96
N PRO A 81 12.20 5.85 6.35
CA PRO A 81 13.50 5.79 6.98
C PRO A 81 13.98 7.23 7.14
N ASN A 82 14.17 7.65 8.39
CA ASN A 82 14.80 8.92 8.66
C ASN A 82 16.21 8.82 8.05
N ARG A 83 16.45 9.51 6.94
CA ARG A 83 17.82 9.78 6.49
C ARG A 83 18.43 10.68 7.55
N ASP A 84 19.03 10.06 8.57
CA ASP A 84 20.19 10.63 9.23
C ASP A 84 21.41 10.32 8.36
#